data_AF-A0A849N0H9-F1
#
_entry.id   AF-A0A849N0H9-F1
#
_cell.length_a   1.000
_cell.length_b   1.000
_cell.length_c   1.000
_cell.angle_alpha   90.00
_cell.angle_beta   90.00
_cell.angle_gamma   90.00
#
_symmetry.space_group_name_H-M   'P 1'
#
loop_
_entity.id
_entity.type
_entity.pdbx_description
1 polymer ?
#
loop_
_entity_poly.entity_id
_entity_poly.type
_entity_poly.pdbx_seq_one_letter_code
_entity_poly.pdbx_strand_id
1 'polypeptide(L)'
;MASYNAISGTRYDDTLEGGAEPSRFLGGAGNDTFVLKAGELLQIGGSGLVDQILDFHGAGSSGDGEQDVLTLSGFGAGSTLTFDHYGADRVFDPDLDRYVLIENQRQQYYRVTDGADATKSGILLVQMADGTNQLTADDYAFTNDPGTGIVFMTGSGNPWGMASYDGRMGLAFGAGAWTKQQGFEASVLSATNQTVYIDGSADQSSAFDSFVAAHRAEMERYVAGGGHLFLNAARLSDEDLDLGFGATLHLDAGLSVISATGHVVDAAGDLANGPAGEAGTDFTGSYFSHDIVTGTGFTTLMTGEYGDILIEKAYGLGTVTIGTLTASDWQSPSPEAGILFANILAHVNDHVLA
;
A
#
# COMPACT_ATOMS: atom_id res chain seq x y z
N MET A 1 -19.49 -7.26 28.65
CA MET A 1 -18.24 -6.77 29.26
C MET A 1 -17.27 -6.63 28.12
N ALA A 2 -16.55 -5.52 28.01
CA ALA A 2 -15.51 -5.41 26.99
C ALA A 2 -14.48 -6.52 27.25
N SER A 3 -14.14 -7.28 26.21
CA SER A 3 -13.22 -8.41 26.27
C SER A 3 -12.10 -8.17 25.28
N TYR A 4 -10.88 -8.54 25.64
CA TYR A 4 -9.76 -8.45 24.72
C TYR A 4 -9.87 -9.49 23.60
N ASN A 5 -9.53 -9.09 22.38
CA ASN A 5 -9.13 -10.04 21.36
C ASN A 5 -7.73 -10.58 21.71
N ALA A 6 -7.56 -11.89 21.79
CA ALA A 6 -6.26 -12.50 22.10
C ALA A 6 -5.58 -12.91 20.78
N ILE A 7 -4.41 -12.34 20.54
CA ILE A 7 -3.62 -12.53 19.32
C ILE A 7 -2.25 -13.06 19.76
N SER A 8 -1.83 -14.17 19.19
CA SER A 8 -0.57 -14.81 19.58
C SER A 8 0.18 -15.25 18.33
N GLY A 9 1.45 -14.87 18.25
CA GLY A 9 2.41 -15.36 17.28
C GLY A 9 2.97 -16.72 17.69
N THR A 10 4.09 -17.05 17.08
CA THR A 10 4.68 -18.37 17.04
C THR A 10 6.09 -18.34 17.61
N ARG A 11 7.05 -18.96 16.91
CA ARG A 11 8.47 -18.97 17.27
C ARG A 11 9.33 -18.39 16.14
N TYR A 12 8.67 -17.71 15.21
CA TYR A 12 9.23 -17.13 14.00
C TYR A 12 8.81 -15.66 13.96
N ASP A 13 9.40 -14.90 13.05
CA ASP A 13 9.05 -13.50 12.84
C ASP A 13 7.60 -13.39 12.36
N ASP A 14 6.69 -12.96 13.24
CA ASP A 14 5.26 -12.88 12.97
C ASP A 14 4.81 -11.43 12.74
N THR A 15 3.78 -11.24 11.90
CA THR A 15 3.06 -9.96 11.79
C THR A 15 1.68 -10.11 12.41
N LEU A 16 1.42 -9.35 13.48
CA LEU A 16 0.24 -9.47 14.30
C LEU A 16 -0.59 -8.18 14.23
N GLU A 17 -1.75 -8.25 13.61
CA GLU A 17 -2.63 -7.09 13.40
C GLU A 17 -3.79 -7.08 14.38
N GLY A 18 -4.01 -5.91 14.99
CA GLY A 18 -5.17 -5.65 15.85
C GLY A 18 -6.48 -5.53 15.08
N GLY A 19 -7.51 -5.05 15.76
CA GLY A 19 -8.73 -4.62 15.12
C GLY A 19 -9.47 -3.60 15.98
N ALA A 20 -10.67 -3.23 15.57
CA ALA A 20 -11.48 -2.21 16.26
C ALA A 20 -11.80 -2.48 17.75
N GLU A 21 -11.67 -3.72 18.22
CA GLU A 21 -11.81 -4.07 19.64
C GLU A 21 -10.42 -4.21 20.28
N PRO A 22 -10.25 -3.83 21.56
CA PRO A 22 -8.94 -3.89 22.23
C PRO A 22 -8.28 -5.26 22.11
N SER A 23 -7.02 -5.27 21.69
CA SER A 23 -6.26 -6.49 21.43
C SER A 23 -5.18 -6.72 22.48
N ARG A 24 -4.87 -7.99 22.73
CA ARG A 24 -3.74 -8.46 23.53
C ARG A 24 -2.85 -9.30 22.65
N PHE A 25 -1.66 -8.79 22.37
CA PHE A 25 -0.66 -9.42 21.55
C PHE A 25 0.35 -10.15 22.41
N LEU A 26 0.71 -11.35 21.97
CA LEU A 26 1.89 -12.09 22.39
C LEU A 26 2.68 -12.40 21.12
N GLY A 27 3.85 -11.80 20.93
CA GLY A 27 4.73 -12.06 19.78
C GLY A 27 5.20 -13.51 19.77
N GLY A 28 5.74 -13.96 20.91
CA GLY A 28 6.37 -15.26 21.02
C GLY A 28 7.89 -15.13 20.92
N ALA A 29 8.52 -15.92 20.04
CA ALA A 29 9.96 -15.81 19.78
C ALA A 29 10.17 -15.43 18.32
N GLY A 30 11.25 -14.73 18.01
CA GLY A 30 11.46 -14.10 16.70
C GLY A 30 11.42 -12.58 16.78
N ASN A 31 11.58 -11.93 15.62
CA ASN A 31 11.43 -10.48 15.49
C ASN A 31 10.00 -10.19 15.03
N ASP A 32 9.14 -9.80 15.96
CA ASP A 32 7.71 -9.67 15.69
C ASP A 32 7.32 -8.24 15.31
N THR A 33 6.36 -8.12 14.39
CA THR A 33 5.77 -6.83 13.99
C THR A 33 4.34 -6.73 14.48
N PHE A 34 4.07 -5.77 15.37
CA PHE A 34 2.73 -5.48 15.89
C PHE A 34 2.11 -4.33 15.11
N VAL A 35 0.93 -4.54 14.50
CA VAL A 35 0.25 -3.54 13.67
C VAL A 35 -0.99 -3.01 14.37
N LEU A 36 -1.03 -1.69 14.60
CA LEU A 36 -2.19 -0.97 15.12
C LEU A 36 -2.63 0.11 14.13
N LYS A 37 -3.93 0.21 13.86
CA LYS A 37 -4.48 1.14 12.88
C LYS A 37 -5.11 2.39 13.48
N ALA A 38 -5.05 3.48 12.73
CA ALA A 38 -5.69 4.73 13.06
C ALA A 38 -7.20 4.56 13.12
N GLY A 39 -7.83 5.17 14.12
CA GLY A 39 -9.26 5.03 14.36
C GLY A 39 -9.67 3.77 15.13
N GLU A 40 -8.75 2.83 15.35
CA GLU A 40 -8.95 1.67 16.24
C GLU A 40 -8.40 1.92 17.65
N LEU A 41 -7.43 2.83 17.78
CA LEU A 41 -6.87 3.19 19.08
C LEU A 41 -7.90 3.87 19.98
N LEU A 42 -7.96 3.42 21.23
CA LEU A 42 -8.84 4.01 22.21
C LEU A 42 -8.29 5.32 22.79
N GLN A 43 -9.16 6.32 22.85
CA GLN A 43 -8.86 7.63 23.45
C GLN A 43 -8.77 7.57 24.98
N ILE A 44 -8.01 8.50 25.53
CA ILE A 44 -7.84 8.65 26.99
C ILE A 44 -9.19 8.93 27.66
N GLY A 45 -9.60 8.02 28.55
CA GLY A 45 -10.81 8.15 29.37
C GLY A 45 -12.01 7.29 28.93
N GLY A 46 -11.91 6.53 27.82
CA GLY A 46 -12.89 5.50 27.45
C GLY A 46 -12.53 4.12 28.02
N SER A 47 -13.55 3.36 28.48
CA SER A 47 -13.59 1.95 28.98
C SER A 47 -12.50 1.40 29.93
N GLY A 48 -11.29 1.96 29.96
CA GLY A 48 -10.11 1.50 30.69
C GLY A 48 -9.28 0.44 29.95
N LEU A 49 -9.76 -0.07 28.81
CA LEU A 49 -9.03 -1.05 28.01
C LEU A 49 -8.33 -0.32 26.85
N VAL A 50 -7.13 -0.77 26.51
CA VAL A 50 -6.27 -0.25 25.44
C VAL A 50 -5.60 -1.46 24.78
N ASP A 51 -5.11 -1.34 23.56
CA ASP A 51 -4.28 -2.38 22.96
C ASP A 51 -3.04 -2.64 23.82
N GLN A 52 -2.71 -3.92 23.99
CA GLN A 52 -1.62 -4.38 24.87
C GLN A 52 -0.70 -5.32 24.11
N ILE A 53 0.55 -4.91 23.94
CA ILE A 53 1.63 -5.80 23.55
C ILE A 53 2.25 -6.32 24.85
N LEU A 54 2.26 -7.63 25.07
CA LEU A 54 2.54 -8.20 26.39
C LEU A 54 3.98 -8.68 26.59
N ASP A 55 4.75 -8.79 25.50
CA ASP A 55 6.07 -9.41 25.45
C ASP A 55 7.03 -8.73 24.45
N PHE A 56 7.04 -7.40 24.37
CA PHE A 56 7.91 -6.67 23.43
C PHE A 56 9.41 -6.84 23.77
N HIS A 57 10.21 -7.24 22.79
CA HIS A 57 11.66 -7.45 22.84
C HIS A 57 12.44 -6.37 22.07
N GLY A 58 13.67 -6.08 22.50
CA GLY A 58 14.63 -5.27 21.74
C GLY A 58 14.53 -3.75 21.91
N ALA A 59 13.56 -3.25 22.68
CA ALA A 59 13.29 -1.81 22.84
C ALA A 59 14.53 -0.96 23.14
N GLY A 60 14.77 0.04 22.29
CA GLY A 60 15.86 1.01 22.45
C GLY A 60 17.25 0.40 22.34
N SER A 61 17.35 -0.79 21.74
CA SER A 61 18.61 -1.47 21.46
C SER A 61 18.70 -1.81 19.97
N SER A 62 19.93 -1.90 19.46
CA SER A 62 20.21 -2.39 18.11
C SER A 62 21.31 -3.45 18.24
N GLY A 63 20.97 -4.72 18.03
CA GLY A 63 21.89 -5.84 18.22
C GLY A 63 21.33 -7.18 17.73
N ASP A 64 22.09 -8.26 17.98
CA ASP A 64 21.82 -9.61 17.47
C ASP A 64 20.73 -10.38 18.26
N GLY A 65 19.89 -9.66 19.03
CA GLY A 65 18.78 -10.22 19.81
C GLY A 65 17.45 -10.19 19.05
N GLU A 66 16.36 -10.58 19.73
CA GLU A 66 15.00 -10.36 19.23
C GLU A 66 14.70 -8.85 19.21
N GLN A 67 14.20 -8.37 18.07
CA GLN A 67 13.97 -6.96 17.77
C GLN A 67 12.54 -6.81 17.25
N ASP A 68 11.62 -6.57 18.17
CA ASP A 68 10.23 -6.33 17.81
C ASP A 68 10.05 -4.92 17.27
N VAL A 69 9.02 -4.75 16.43
CA VAL A 69 8.67 -3.48 15.82
C VAL A 69 7.18 -3.18 15.99
N LEU A 70 6.86 -1.94 16.34
CA LEU A 70 5.49 -1.42 16.34
C LEU A 70 5.21 -0.64 15.05
N THR A 71 4.26 -1.11 14.25
CA THR A 71 3.75 -0.42 13.07
C THR A 71 2.44 0.30 13.40
N LEU A 72 2.43 1.63 13.25
CA LEU A 72 1.28 2.51 13.44
C LEU A 72 0.75 2.94 12.08
N SER A 73 -0.29 2.26 11.62
CA SER A 73 -0.82 2.39 10.27
C SER A 73 -2.01 3.36 10.19
N GLY A 74 -2.05 4.27 9.23
CA GLY A 74 -3.23 5.13 8.95
C GLY A 74 -3.19 6.52 9.55
N PHE A 75 -2.08 6.85 10.18
CA PHE A 75 -1.86 8.13 10.82
C PHE A 75 -1.33 9.16 9.82
N GLY A 76 -1.74 10.41 9.97
CA GLY A 76 -1.34 11.51 9.10
C GLY A 76 0.13 11.88 9.28
N ALA A 77 0.67 12.59 8.27
CA ALA A 77 2.04 13.10 8.32
C ALA A 77 2.28 13.97 9.57
N GLY A 78 3.40 13.74 10.26
CA GLY A 78 3.75 14.44 11.50
C GLY A 78 3.12 13.85 12.76
N SER A 79 2.47 12.68 12.67
CA SER A 79 2.04 11.93 13.85
C SER A 79 3.24 11.50 14.70
N THR A 80 3.01 11.39 16.01
CA THR A 80 4.07 11.10 16.99
C THR A 80 3.67 9.97 17.93
N LEU A 81 4.63 9.12 18.25
CA LEU A 81 4.56 8.19 19.38
C LEU A 81 5.39 8.77 20.52
N THR A 82 4.78 8.97 21.68
CA THR A 82 5.45 9.57 22.85
C THR A 82 5.21 8.72 24.08
N PHE A 83 6.26 8.50 24.87
CA PHE A 83 6.12 7.90 26.19
C PHE A 83 5.21 8.77 27.05
N ASP A 84 4.21 8.16 27.67
CA ASP A 84 3.24 8.86 28.54
C ASP A 84 3.56 8.64 30.02
N HIS A 85 3.51 7.39 30.48
CA HIS A 85 3.80 7.02 31.87
C HIS A 85 4.07 5.51 32.04
N TYR A 86 4.61 5.12 33.19
CA TYR A 86 4.72 3.72 33.60
C TYR A 86 3.42 3.20 34.22
N GLY A 87 3.13 1.92 33.99
CA GLY A 87 2.08 1.19 34.69
C GLY A 87 2.46 0.90 36.14
N ALA A 88 1.57 0.19 36.84
CA ALA A 88 1.81 -0.19 38.22
C ALA A 88 1.24 -1.57 38.57
N ASP A 89 2.02 -2.34 39.30
CA ASP A 89 1.58 -3.61 39.87
C ASP A 89 0.82 -3.36 41.17
N ARG A 90 -0.26 -4.12 41.36
CA ARG A 90 -1.03 -4.11 42.59
C ARG A 90 -0.44 -5.12 43.58
N VAL A 91 0.30 -4.62 44.56
CA VAL A 91 1.03 -5.44 45.55
C VAL A 91 0.38 -5.32 46.92
N PHE A 92 0.21 -6.44 47.64
CA PHE A 92 -0.29 -6.41 49.01
C PHE A 92 0.81 -5.98 49.98
N ASP A 93 0.57 -4.90 50.72
CA ASP A 93 1.45 -4.40 51.77
C ASP A 93 0.97 -4.94 53.12
N PRO A 94 1.71 -5.87 53.76
CA PRO A 94 1.31 -6.46 55.03
C PRO A 94 1.44 -5.50 56.22
N ASP A 95 2.27 -4.45 56.11
CA ASP A 95 2.45 -3.45 57.17
C ASP A 95 1.30 -2.43 57.18
N LEU A 96 0.68 -2.20 56.01
CA LEU A 96 -0.49 -1.33 55.85
C LEU A 96 -1.82 -2.08 55.77
N ASP A 97 -1.80 -3.42 55.78
CA ASP A 97 -2.95 -4.32 55.58
C ASP A 97 -3.84 -3.92 54.39
N ARG A 98 -3.20 -3.51 53.28
CA ARG A 98 -3.90 -3.05 52.07
C ARG A 98 -3.05 -3.26 50.82
N TYR A 99 -3.70 -3.24 49.67
CA TYR A 99 -2.99 -3.18 48.39
C TYR A 99 -2.48 -1.76 48.11
N VAL A 100 -1.24 -1.68 47.64
CA VAL A 100 -0.60 -0.48 47.12
C VAL A 100 -0.26 -0.67 45.65
N LEU A 101 -0.11 0.44 44.92
CA LEU A 101 0.36 0.43 43.54
C LEU A 101 1.85 0.73 43.55
N ILE A 102 2.64 -0.16 42.96
CA ILE A 102 4.08 0.00 42.81
C ILE A 102 4.36 0.16 41.31
N GLU A 103 5.06 1.23 40.95
CA GLU A 103 5.45 1.49 39.56
C GLU A 103 6.16 0.28 38.95
N ASN A 104 5.74 -0.11 37.74
CA ASN A 104 6.34 -1.18 36.97
C ASN A 104 6.87 -0.63 35.65
N GLN A 105 8.19 -0.44 35.56
CA GLN A 105 8.85 0.14 34.39
C GLN A 105 8.83 -0.77 33.16
N ARG A 106 8.46 -2.05 33.32
CA ARG A 106 8.22 -2.93 32.17
C ARG A 106 6.87 -2.66 31.53
N GLN A 107 5.93 -2.04 32.23
CA GLN A 107 4.63 -1.64 31.67
C GLN A 107 4.71 -0.17 31.27
N GLN A 108 4.71 0.10 29.97
CA GLN A 108 4.93 1.45 29.45
C GLN A 108 3.75 1.87 28.57
N TYR A 109 3.10 2.96 28.95
CA TYR A 109 2.04 3.54 28.13
C TYR A 109 2.62 4.54 27.15
N TYR A 110 2.24 4.40 25.89
CA TYR A 110 2.62 5.31 24.82
C TYR A 110 1.39 6.01 24.25
N ARG A 111 1.50 7.31 24.01
CA ARG A 111 0.49 8.12 23.34
C ARG A 111 0.83 8.26 21.86
N VAL A 112 -0.09 7.83 21.02
CA VAL A 112 -0.10 8.12 19.59
C VAL A 112 -0.90 9.40 19.38
N THR A 113 -0.28 10.42 18.80
CA THR A 113 -0.94 11.69 18.50
C THR A 113 -0.89 11.95 17.00
N ASP A 114 -2.05 12.14 16.40
CA ASP A 114 -2.21 12.60 15.02
C ASP A 114 -2.54 14.09 15.04
N GLY A 115 -1.67 14.89 14.42
CA GLY A 115 -1.78 16.34 14.42
C GLY A 115 -2.88 16.88 13.50
N ALA A 116 -3.33 16.09 12.53
CA ALA A 116 -4.36 16.48 11.57
C ALA A 116 -5.76 15.99 12.01
N ASP A 117 -5.84 14.84 12.68
CA ASP A 117 -7.10 14.24 13.12
C ASP A 117 -7.00 13.62 14.52
N ALA A 118 -7.47 14.38 15.51
CA ALA A 118 -7.49 13.95 16.91
C ALA A 118 -8.33 12.68 17.16
N THR A 119 -9.24 12.29 16.25
CA THR A 119 -10.02 11.05 16.40
C THR A 119 -9.18 9.79 16.21
N LYS A 120 -8.04 9.90 15.51
CA LYS A 120 -7.08 8.81 15.32
C LYS A 120 -6.14 8.64 16.52
N SER A 121 -6.01 9.67 17.36
CA SER A 121 -5.09 9.65 18.50
C SER A 121 -5.57 8.71 19.60
N GLY A 122 -4.64 8.06 20.29
CA GLY A 122 -4.97 7.12 21.35
C GLY A 122 -3.78 6.73 22.20
N ILE A 123 -3.97 5.73 23.04
CA ILE A 123 -2.93 5.21 23.94
C ILE A 123 -2.85 3.69 23.83
N LEU A 124 -1.64 3.15 23.91
CA LEU A 124 -1.40 1.70 23.97
C LEU A 124 -0.50 1.36 25.16
N LEU A 125 -0.58 0.11 25.60
CA LEU A 125 0.35 -0.47 26.56
C LEU A 125 1.37 -1.34 25.83
N VAL A 126 2.64 -1.08 26.07
CA VAL A 126 3.75 -1.95 25.66
C VAL A 126 4.39 -2.51 26.92
N GLN A 127 4.34 -3.83 27.07
CA GLN A 127 4.98 -4.53 28.17
C GLN A 127 6.28 -5.18 27.68
N MET A 128 7.40 -4.75 28.26
CA MET A 128 8.75 -5.18 27.88
C MET A 128 9.07 -6.57 28.44
N ALA A 129 9.57 -7.45 27.57
CA ALA A 129 9.96 -8.82 27.91
C ALA A 129 11.41 -8.94 28.38
N ASP A 130 12.33 -8.13 27.86
CA ASP A 130 13.79 -8.27 28.05
C ASP A 130 14.46 -7.09 28.78
N GLY A 131 13.71 -6.04 29.14
CA GLY A 131 14.30 -4.89 29.82
C GLY A 131 13.30 -3.90 30.41
N THR A 132 13.75 -2.65 30.54
CA THR A 132 12.97 -1.48 30.96
C THR A 132 13.27 -0.26 30.08
N ASN A 133 13.97 -0.45 28.96
CA ASN A 133 14.23 0.61 28.00
C ASN A 133 12.91 1.08 27.37
N GLN A 134 12.88 2.33 26.91
CA GLN A 134 11.75 2.87 26.17
C GLN A 134 11.96 2.66 24.68
N LEU A 135 10.86 2.62 23.94
CA LEU A 135 10.87 2.64 22.48
C LEU A 135 11.57 3.92 21.99
N THR A 136 12.42 3.73 21.00
CA THR A 136 13.14 4.74 20.24
C THR A 136 12.61 4.77 18.81
N ALA A 137 13.14 5.67 17.98
CA ALA A 137 12.70 5.78 16.58
C ALA A 137 13.01 4.53 15.73
N ASP A 138 13.85 3.62 16.22
CA ASP A 138 14.17 2.36 15.53
C ASP A 138 13.16 1.24 15.85
N ASP A 139 12.34 1.41 16.91
CA ASP A 139 11.42 0.37 17.41
C ASP A 139 9.98 0.54 16.88
N TYR A 140 9.71 1.62 16.12
CA TYR A 140 8.39 1.86 15.55
C TYR A 140 8.42 2.62 14.23
N ALA A 141 7.40 2.41 13.42
CA ALA A 141 7.18 3.13 12.18
C ALA A 141 5.74 3.61 12.07
N PHE A 142 5.55 4.84 11.59
CA PHE A 142 4.25 5.29 11.09
C PHE A 142 4.14 4.91 9.62
N THR A 143 3.14 4.12 9.28
CA THR A 143 2.80 3.73 7.91
C THR A 143 1.42 4.28 7.57
N ASN A 144 1.07 4.32 6.29
CA ASN A 144 -0.30 4.62 5.91
C ASN A 144 -1.14 3.34 6.07
N ASP A 145 -2.39 3.50 6.51
CA ASP A 145 -3.43 2.47 6.45
C ASP A 145 -3.88 2.56 5.03
N PRO A 146 -3.45 1.62 4.20
CA PRO A 146 -3.84 1.66 2.84
C PRO A 146 -5.31 1.24 2.88
N GLY A 147 -6.24 2.19 2.79
CA GLY A 147 -7.66 1.85 2.78
C GLY A 147 -7.90 0.77 1.72
N THR A 148 -8.75 -0.21 1.97
CA THR A 148 -8.79 -1.40 1.10
C THR A 148 -9.46 -1.17 -0.26
N GLY A 149 -9.87 0.06 -0.56
CA GLY A 149 -10.59 0.40 -1.79
C GLY A 149 -9.72 0.21 -3.03
N ILE A 150 -10.22 -0.59 -3.98
CA ILE A 150 -9.64 -0.70 -5.32
C ILE A 150 -10.56 0.03 -6.29
N VAL A 151 -10.03 1.00 -7.01
CA VAL A 151 -10.77 1.83 -7.97
C VAL A 151 -10.19 1.66 -9.36
N PHE A 152 -11.06 1.33 -10.32
CA PHE A 152 -10.77 1.48 -11.74
C PHE A 152 -11.45 2.74 -12.28
N MET A 153 -10.65 3.73 -12.61
CA MET A 153 -11.09 5.01 -13.16
C MET A 153 -10.85 5.08 -14.67
N THR A 154 -11.89 5.49 -15.38
CA THR A 154 -11.87 5.69 -16.83
C THR A 154 -12.48 7.03 -17.19
N GLY A 155 -12.43 7.44 -18.45
CA GLY A 155 -13.17 8.61 -18.92
C GLY A 155 -14.66 8.31 -19.10
N SER A 156 -15.23 8.57 -20.28
CA SER A 156 -16.69 8.46 -20.51
C SER A 156 -17.22 7.02 -20.54
N GLY A 157 -16.34 6.02 -20.61
CA GLY A 157 -16.68 4.61 -20.61
C GLY A 157 -15.43 3.75 -20.45
N ASN A 158 -15.55 2.45 -20.68
CA ASN A 158 -14.37 1.57 -20.71
C ASN A 158 -13.43 1.98 -21.85
N PRO A 159 -12.10 1.84 -21.69
CA PRO A 159 -11.13 2.01 -22.76
C PRO A 159 -11.57 1.30 -24.04
N TRP A 160 -11.65 2.03 -25.16
CA TRP A 160 -12.11 1.51 -26.45
C TRP A 160 -13.50 0.82 -26.44
N GLY A 161 -14.34 1.10 -25.44
CA GLY A 161 -15.64 0.45 -25.24
C GLY A 161 -15.55 -1.05 -24.88
N MET A 162 -14.39 -1.54 -24.44
CA MET A 162 -14.16 -2.96 -24.21
C MET A 162 -14.68 -3.41 -22.84
N ALA A 163 -15.66 -4.32 -22.83
CA ALA A 163 -16.20 -4.90 -21.59
C ALA A 163 -15.22 -5.86 -20.88
N SER A 164 -14.17 -6.30 -21.58
CA SER A 164 -13.14 -7.20 -21.05
C SER A 164 -12.41 -6.62 -19.84
N TYR A 165 -12.23 -5.30 -19.76
CA TYR A 165 -11.60 -4.62 -18.62
C TYR A 165 -12.26 -4.98 -17.29
N ASP A 166 -13.59 -4.99 -17.22
CA ASP A 166 -14.35 -5.36 -16.03
C ASP A 166 -14.11 -6.83 -15.65
N GLY A 167 -14.02 -7.68 -16.67
CA GLY A 167 -13.64 -9.08 -16.52
C GLY A 167 -12.23 -9.24 -15.96
N ARG A 168 -11.27 -8.40 -16.38
CA ARG A 168 -9.89 -8.41 -15.88
C ARG A 168 -9.78 -7.90 -14.45
N MET A 169 -10.51 -6.84 -14.11
CA MET A 169 -10.64 -6.37 -12.73
C MET A 169 -11.23 -7.47 -11.84
N GLY A 170 -12.29 -8.14 -12.30
CA GLY A 170 -12.88 -9.29 -11.59
C GLY A 170 -11.95 -10.49 -11.48
N LEU A 171 -11.07 -10.71 -12.46
CA LEU A 171 -10.06 -11.78 -12.43
C LEU A 171 -8.93 -11.47 -11.45
N ALA A 172 -8.46 -10.22 -11.39
CA ALA A 172 -7.39 -9.80 -10.51
C ALA A 172 -7.83 -9.74 -9.04
N PHE A 173 -9.00 -9.15 -8.76
CA PHE A 173 -9.40 -8.80 -7.40
C PHE A 173 -10.62 -9.59 -6.89
N GLY A 174 -11.32 -10.29 -7.76
CA GLY A 174 -12.60 -10.92 -7.45
C GLY A 174 -13.80 -9.99 -7.63
N ALA A 175 -14.98 -10.59 -7.81
CA ALA A 175 -16.22 -9.85 -8.00
C ALA A 175 -16.61 -9.08 -6.73
N GLY A 176 -16.84 -7.77 -6.86
CA GLY A 176 -17.27 -6.91 -5.75
C GLY A 176 -16.16 -6.36 -4.86
N ALA A 177 -14.89 -6.72 -5.12
CA ALA A 177 -13.72 -6.21 -4.39
C ALA A 177 -13.20 -4.86 -4.93
N TRP A 178 -13.74 -4.39 -6.04
CA TRP A 178 -13.33 -3.17 -6.72
C TRP A 178 -14.54 -2.34 -7.13
N THR A 179 -14.31 -1.05 -7.33
CA THR A 179 -15.33 -0.10 -7.79
C THR A 179 -14.89 0.56 -9.10
N LYS A 180 -15.87 0.94 -9.91
CA LYS A 180 -15.63 1.69 -11.14
C LYS A 180 -15.97 3.16 -10.93
N GLN A 181 -15.04 4.03 -11.29
CA GLN A 181 -15.27 5.46 -11.44
C GLN A 181 -15.30 5.82 -12.93
N GLN A 182 -16.47 6.20 -13.45
CA GLN A 182 -16.57 6.78 -14.80
C GLN A 182 -16.43 8.30 -14.72
N GLY A 183 -15.54 8.84 -15.53
CA GLY A 183 -15.09 10.23 -15.48
C GLY A 183 -13.81 10.38 -14.65
N PHE A 184 -12.87 11.16 -15.18
CA PHE A 184 -11.62 11.46 -14.49
C PHE A 184 -11.86 12.45 -13.35
N GLU A 185 -11.84 11.95 -12.11
CA GLU A 185 -12.18 12.68 -10.90
C GLU A 185 -11.10 12.47 -9.84
N ALA A 186 -10.45 13.54 -9.37
CA ALA A 186 -9.34 13.44 -8.42
C ALA A 186 -9.78 12.95 -7.03
N SER A 187 -11.08 12.95 -6.74
CA SER A 187 -11.64 12.51 -5.45
C SER A 187 -11.36 11.03 -5.14
N VAL A 188 -11.03 10.20 -6.14
CA VAL A 188 -10.64 8.80 -5.92
C VAL A 188 -9.22 8.66 -5.37
N LEU A 189 -8.38 9.70 -5.49
CA LEU A 189 -7.01 9.75 -4.96
C LEU A 189 -7.05 10.07 -3.46
N SER A 190 -7.61 9.16 -2.69
CA SER A 190 -7.85 9.33 -1.26
C SER A 190 -7.30 8.15 -0.45
N ALA A 191 -7.05 8.38 0.84
CA ALA A 191 -6.55 7.34 1.75
C ALA A 191 -7.51 6.15 1.93
N THR A 192 -8.77 6.25 1.47
CA THR A 192 -9.71 5.10 1.51
C THR A 192 -9.47 4.10 0.39
N ASN A 193 -8.77 4.52 -0.67
CA ASN A 193 -8.51 3.69 -1.84
C ASN A 193 -7.03 3.33 -1.88
N GLN A 194 -6.70 2.06 -1.63
CA GLN A 194 -5.37 1.49 -1.75
C GLN A 194 -4.83 1.68 -3.13
N THR A 195 -5.65 1.29 -4.10
CA THR A 195 -5.20 1.07 -5.46
C THR A 195 -6.13 1.84 -6.37
N VAL A 196 -5.55 2.77 -7.12
CA VAL A 196 -6.26 3.51 -8.16
C VAL A 196 -5.60 3.16 -9.48
N TYR A 197 -6.34 2.45 -10.33
CA TYR A 197 -5.99 2.21 -11.71
C TYR A 197 -6.72 3.22 -12.60
N ILE A 198 -5.97 4.05 -13.32
CA ILE A 198 -6.49 5.04 -14.27
C ILE A 198 -6.10 4.61 -15.68
N ASP A 199 -7.09 4.45 -16.57
CA ASP A 199 -6.82 4.20 -17.97
C ASP A 199 -7.21 5.37 -18.87
N GLY A 200 -6.22 5.92 -19.55
CA GLY A 200 -6.36 7.04 -20.47
C GLY A 200 -6.75 6.65 -21.89
N SER A 201 -6.45 5.43 -22.33
CA SER A 201 -6.72 4.88 -23.67
C SER A 201 -6.32 5.79 -24.86
N ALA A 202 -6.51 5.30 -26.09
CA ALA A 202 -6.32 6.15 -27.28
C ALA A 202 -7.56 7.02 -27.57
N ASP A 203 -8.76 6.52 -27.26
CA ASP A 203 -10.01 7.21 -27.54
C ASP A 203 -10.37 8.29 -26.51
N GLN A 204 -9.60 8.38 -25.42
CA GLN A 204 -9.82 9.34 -24.33
C GLN A 204 -8.57 10.17 -24.00
N SER A 205 -7.53 10.14 -24.87
CA SER A 205 -6.23 10.76 -24.61
C SER A 205 -6.31 12.24 -24.23
N SER A 206 -7.12 13.05 -24.92
CA SER A 206 -7.24 14.49 -24.59
C SER A 206 -7.81 14.75 -23.17
N ALA A 207 -8.77 13.94 -22.74
CA ALA A 207 -9.35 14.07 -21.40
C ALA A 207 -8.38 13.57 -20.33
N PHE A 208 -7.65 12.48 -20.61
CA PHE A 208 -6.59 11.97 -19.75
C PHE A 208 -5.44 12.96 -19.59
N ASP A 209 -4.91 13.49 -20.70
CA ASP A 209 -3.81 14.47 -20.71
C ASP A 209 -4.20 15.71 -19.88
N SER A 210 -5.43 16.20 -20.05
CA SER A 210 -5.96 17.33 -19.28
C SER A 210 -6.07 17.02 -17.77
N PHE A 211 -6.54 15.82 -17.42
CA PHE A 211 -6.65 15.38 -16.02
C PHE A 211 -5.26 15.26 -15.37
N VAL A 212 -4.33 14.56 -16.02
CA VAL A 212 -2.95 14.41 -15.55
C VAL A 212 -2.35 15.78 -15.32
N ALA A 213 -2.35 16.66 -16.32
CA ALA A 213 -1.75 17.99 -16.22
C ALA A 213 -2.31 18.83 -15.06
N ALA A 214 -3.61 18.70 -14.77
CA ALA A 214 -4.27 19.41 -13.68
C ALA A 214 -4.00 18.82 -12.28
N HIS A 215 -3.81 17.50 -12.17
CA HIS A 215 -3.84 16.79 -10.88
C HIS A 215 -2.54 16.06 -10.51
N ARG A 216 -1.40 16.32 -11.19
CA ARG A 216 -0.10 15.71 -10.86
C ARG A 216 0.28 15.79 -9.39
N ALA A 217 0.12 16.98 -8.80
CA ALA A 217 0.47 17.19 -7.40
C ALA A 217 -0.46 16.42 -6.43
N GLU A 218 -1.68 16.07 -6.85
CA GLU A 218 -2.59 15.24 -6.06
C GLU A 218 -2.21 13.76 -6.19
N MET A 219 -1.89 13.30 -7.41
CA MET A 219 -1.37 11.96 -7.66
C MET A 219 -0.08 11.70 -6.88
N GLU A 220 0.88 12.64 -6.93
CA GLU A 220 2.14 12.53 -6.17
C GLU A 220 1.90 12.49 -4.66
N ARG A 221 0.97 13.29 -4.13
CA ARG A 221 0.62 13.25 -2.70
C ARG A 221 -0.05 11.94 -2.31
N TYR A 222 -0.93 11.41 -3.16
CA TYR A 222 -1.61 10.15 -2.94
C TYR A 222 -0.62 8.99 -2.85
N VAL A 223 0.29 8.86 -3.82
CA VAL A 223 1.32 7.81 -3.79
C VAL A 223 2.30 8.03 -2.65
N ALA A 224 2.75 9.27 -2.43
CA ALA A 224 3.62 9.57 -1.29
C ALA A 224 2.98 9.22 0.06
N GLY A 225 1.65 9.31 0.14
CA GLY A 225 0.80 8.91 1.25
C GLY A 225 0.37 7.44 1.23
N GLY A 226 1.09 6.55 0.54
CA GLY A 226 0.87 5.09 0.62
C GLY A 226 -0.06 4.51 -0.42
N GLY A 227 -0.64 5.33 -1.29
CA GLY A 227 -1.48 4.85 -2.39
C GLY A 227 -0.66 4.12 -3.47
N HIS A 228 -1.30 3.14 -4.11
CA HIS A 228 -0.78 2.43 -5.27
C HIS A 228 -1.49 2.99 -6.51
N LEU A 229 -0.74 3.66 -7.37
CA LEU A 229 -1.29 4.31 -8.56
C LEU A 229 -0.81 3.59 -9.81
N PHE A 230 -1.73 3.06 -10.60
CA PHE A 230 -1.44 2.58 -11.94
C PHE A 230 -1.97 3.56 -12.98
N LEU A 231 -1.07 4.22 -13.70
CA LEU A 231 -1.40 5.07 -14.85
C LEU A 231 -1.12 4.30 -16.13
N ASN A 232 -2.16 3.86 -16.84
CA ASN A 232 -1.99 3.26 -18.16
C ASN A 232 -2.60 4.16 -19.23
N ALA A 233 -1.87 4.43 -20.30
CA ALA A 233 -2.47 5.05 -21.48
C ALA A 233 -1.69 4.70 -22.74
N ALA A 234 -2.30 3.95 -23.65
CA ALA A 234 -1.83 3.86 -25.03
C ALA A 234 -2.39 5.05 -25.82
N ARG A 235 -1.82 6.23 -25.63
CA ARG A 235 -2.35 7.46 -26.20
C ARG A 235 -2.12 7.51 -27.70
N LEU A 236 -2.88 8.35 -28.39
CA LEU A 236 -2.58 8.77 -29.75
C LEU A 236 -2.48 10.31 -29.78
N SER A 237 -1.56 10.82 -28.96
CA SER A 237 -1.24 12.25 -28.78
C SER A 237 0.25 12.43 -29.07
N ASP A 238 0.61 13.29 -30.02
CA ASP A 238 2.00 13.50 -30.47
C ASP A 238 2.77 14.53 -29.61
N GLU A 239 2.26 14.82 -28.41
CA GLU A 239 2.89 15.65 -27.41
C GLU A 239 3.32 14.83 -26.18
N ASP A 240 4.51 15.16 -25.68
CA ASP A 240 5.03 14.62 -24.43
C ASP A 240 4.11 14.97 -23.27
N LEU A 241 3.73 13.96 -22.49
CA LEU A 241 2.97 14.16 -21.25
C LEU A 241 3.83 13.82 -20.05
N ASP A 242 4.19 14.86 -19.31
CA ASP A 242 4.78 14.73 -17.98
C ASP A 242 3.72 14.18 -17.02
N LEU A 243 3.95 12.97 -16.50
CA LEU A 243 3.05 12.28 -15.58
C LEU A 243 3.26 12.69 -14.12
N GLY A 244 4.29 13.51 -13.83
CA GLY A 244 4.87 13.61 -12.49
C GLY A 244 5.86 12.47 -12.23
N PHE A 245 6.30 12.30 -10.98
CA PHE A 245 7.16 11.18 -10.54
C PHE A 245 8.55 11.08 -11.21
N GLY A 246 8.86 12.01 -12.13
CA GLY A 246 10.02 11.95 -13.02
C GLY A 246 9.81 11.08 -14.26
N ALA A 247 8.55 10.79 -14.64
CA ALA A 247 8.18 10.02 -15.83
C ALA A 247 7.49 10.89 -16.90
N THR A 248 7.69 10.54 -18.15
CA THR A 248 7.06 11.19 -19.31
C THR A 248 6.63 10.13 -20.32
N LEU A 249 5.38 10.24 -20.79
CA LEU A 249 4.90 9.49 -21.95
C LEU A 249 5.32 10.21 -23.23
N HIS A 250 5.93 9.47 -24.16
CA HIS A 250 6.38 9.98 -25.43
C HIS A 250 5.76 9.17 -26.58
N LEU A 251 5.11 9.88 -27.50
CA LEU A 251 4.72 9.37 -28.81
C LEU A 251 5.09 10.42 -29.85
N ASP A 252 5.83 10.01 -30.88
CA ASP A 252 6.19 10.90 -31.98
C ASP A 252 5.08 10.96 -33.05
N ALA A 253 5.00 12.08 -33.77
CA ALA A 253 4.02 12.28 -34.84
C ALA A 253 4.12 11.25 -35.99
N GLY A 254 5.24 10.57 -36.14
CA GLY A 254 5.45 9.49 -37.10
C GLY A 254 4.99 8.12 -36.61
N LEU A 255 4.52 8.01 -35.35
CA LEU A 255 4.14 6.77 -34.68
C LEU A 255 5.26 5.73 -34.67
N SER A 256 6.51 6.18 -34.62
CA SER A 256 7.68 5.32 -34.78
C SER A 256 8.02 4.52 -33.52
N VAL A 257 7.49 4.92 -32.37
CA VAL A 257 7.69 4.25 -31.07
C VAL A 257 6.57 3.28 -30.68
N ILE A 258 5.55 3.12 -31.53
CA ILE A 258 4.49 2.14 -31.32
C ILE A 258 5.07 0.73 -31.43
N SER A 259 4.92 -0.07 -30.38
CA SER A 259 5.46 -1.42 -30.33
C SER A 259 4.45 -2.45 -30.83
N ALA A 260 4.89 -3.38 -31.69
CA ALA A 260 4.10 -4.56 -32.05
C ALA A 260 4.26 -5.73 -31.05
N THR A 261 5.18 -5.61 -30.10
CA THR A 261 5.48 -6.66 -29.12
C THR A 261 5.57 -6.12 -27.70
N GLY A 262 5.38 -7.01 -26.73
CA GLY A 262 5.67 -6.73 -25.33
C GLY A 262 6.39 -7.92 -24.71
N HIS A 263 7.42 -7.65 -23.91
CA HIS A 263 8.19 -8.66 -23.22
C HIS A 263 8.22 -8.38 -21.72
N VAL A 264 7.80 -9.34 -20.90
CA VAL A 264 7.92 -9.29 -19.43
C VAL A 264 9.37 -9.54 -19.05
N VAL A 265 9.96 -8.64 -18.27
CA VAL A 265 11.39 -8.68 -17.94
C VAL A 265 11.74 -9.84 -17.00
N ASP A 266 10.93 -10.07 -15.96
CA ASP A 266 11.14 -11.17 -15.03
C ASP A 266 10.22 -12.36 -15.35
N ALA A 267 10.79 -13.37 -15.99
CA ALA A 267 10.08 -14.59 -16.34
C ALA A 267 9.66 -15.45 -15.13
N ALA A 268 10.28 -15.25 -13.96
CA ALA A 268 9.91 -15.92 -12.72
C ALA A 268 8.94 -15.07 -11.86
N GLY A 269 8.78 -13.80 -12.20
CA GLY A 269 7.95 -12.84 -11.50
C GLY A 269 6.45 -13.11 -11.62
N ASP A 270 5.69 -12.35 -10.84
CA ASP A 270 4.24 -12.42 -10.75
C ASP A 270 3.51 -11.89 -12.00
N LEU A 271 4.12 -11.03 -12.81
CA LEU A 271 3.55 -10.67 -14.11
C LEU A 271 3.42 -11.92 -15.01
N ALA A 272 4.47 -12.75 -15.05
CA ALA A 272 4.50 -13.97 -15.86
C ALA A 272 3.74 -15.13 -15.20
N ASN A 273 3.76 -15.24 -13.86
CA ASN A 273 3.24 -16.39 -13.10
C ASN A 273 2.39 -15.96 -11.88
N GLY A 274 1.50 -15.00 -12.08
CA GLY A 274 0.75 -14.37 -11.00
C GLY A 274 -0.53 -15.10 -10.59
N PRO A 275 -1.31 -14.50 -9.68
CA PRO A 275 -2.50 -15.11 -9.10
C PRO A 275 -3.63 -15.34 -10.13
N ALA A 276 -3.63 -14.65 -11.27
CA ALA A 276 -4.59 -14.90 -12.34
C ALA A 276 -4.19 -16.10 -13.25
N GLY A 277 -2.98 -16.64 -13.08
CA GLY A 277 -2.43 -17.78 -13.81
C GLY A 277 -1.12 -17.49 -14.54
N GLU A 278 -0.64 -18.49 -15.28
CA GLU A 278 0.53 -18.38 -16.15
C GLU A 278 0.20 -17.56 -17.40
N ALA A 279 0.84 -16.40 -17.54
CA ALA A 279 0.74 -15.54 -18.72
C ALA A 279 1.89 -15.79 -19.72
N GLY A 280 3.05 -16.23 -19.23
CA GLY A 280 4.28 -16.25 -20.04
C GLY A 280 4.89 -14.86 -20.20
N THR A 281 5.90 -14.73 -21.07
CA THR A 281 6.74 -13.53 -21.16
C THR A 281 6.65 -12.78 -22.48
N ASP A 282 6.23 -13.42 -23.56
CA ASP A 282 6.31 -12.86 -24.91
C ASP A 282 4.93 -12.67 -25.52
N PHE A 283 4.63 -11.43 -25.87
CA PHE A 283 3.34 -11.02 -26.39
C PHE A 283 3.49 -10.24 -27.68
N THR A 284 2.48 -10.36 -28.53
CA THR A 284 2.38 -9.62 -29.81
C THR A 284 1.02 -8.95 -29.91
N GLY A 285 0.95 -7.84 -30.64
CA GLY A 285 -0.29 -7.17 -31.03
C GLY A 285 0.04 -6.14 -32.10
N SER A 286 -0.86 -5.88 -33.06
CA SER A 286 -0.57 -4.92 -34.15
C SER A 286 -0.17 -3.53 -33.64
N TYR A 287 -0.64 -3.20 -32.44
CA TYR A 287 -0.33 -1.99 -31.66
C TYR A 287 -0.32 -2.42 -30.18
N PHE A 288 0.69 -3.16 -29.74
CA PHE A 288 0.76 -3.68 -28.36
C PHE A 288 0.86 -2.54 -27.33
N SER A 289 1.67 -1.52 -27.65
CA SER A 289 1.76 -0.26 -26.92
C SER A 289 1.85 0.91 -27.89
N HIS A 290 1.39 2.10 -27.50
CA HIS A 290 1.49 3.29 -28.35
C HIS A 290 2.65 4.19 -27.95
N ASP A 291 2.65 4.69 -26.71
CA ASP A 291 3.74 5.49 -26.18
C ASP A 291 4.90 4.59 -25.69
N ILE A 292 6.07 5.20 -25.50
CA ILE A 292 7.11 4.70 -24.60
C ILE A 292 7.14 5.54 -23.34
N VAL A 293 7.57 4.94 -22.23
CA VAL A 293 7.80 5.67 -20.98
C VAL A 293 9.28 6.02 -20.86
N THR A 294 9.57 7.28 -20.57
CA THR A 294 10.93 7.76 -20.27
C THR A 294 10.99 8.34 -18.86
N GLY A 295 12.14 8.21 -18.20
CA GLY A 295 12.33 8.66 -16.82
C GLY A 295 13.58 8.07 -16.18
N THR A 296 13.80 8.36 -14.90
CA THR A 296 14.92 7.78 -14.13
C THR A 296 14.46 7.30 -12.76
N GLY A 297 15.14 6.27 -12.25
CA GLY A 297 14.84 5.66 -10.95
C GLY A 297 13.61 4.76 -10.94
N PHE A 298 13.26 4.20 -12.10
CA PHE A 298 12.19 3.21 -12.26
C PHE A 298 12.79 1.81 -12.48
N THR A 299 12.06 0.80 -12.05
CA THR A 299 12.25 -0.60 -12.45
C THR A 299 11.42 -0.86 -13.69
N THR A 300 12.02 -1.45 -14.71
CA THR A 300 11.31 -1.85 -15.93
C THR A 300 10.63 -3.21 -15.71
N LEU A 301 9.31 -3.25 -15.86
CA LEU A 301 8.52 -4.48 -15.76
C LEU A 301 8.29 -5.12 -17.13
N MET A 302 8.07 -4.29 -18.17
CA MET A 302 7.95 -4.75 -19.56
C MET A 302 8.65 -3.81 -20.54
N THR A 303 9.26 -4.42 -21.56
CA THR A 303 9.88 -3.72 -22.70
C THR A 303 9.11 -3.97 -23.99
N GLY A 304 8.96 -2.94 -24.81
CA GLY A 304 8.55 -3.02 -26.21
C GLY A 304 9.75 -2.97 -27.17
N GLU A 305 9.47 -2.85 -28.47
CA GLU A 305 10.48 -2.77 -29.53
C GLU A 305 11.38 -1.52 -29.42
N TYR A 306 10.84 -0.44 -28.84
CA TYR A 306 11.46 0.89 -28.87
C TYR A 306 11.78 1.47 -27.47
N GLY A 307 11.47 0.74 -26.40
CA GLY A 307 11.73 1.20 -25.03
C GLY A 307 10.82 0.54 -24.00
N ASP A 308 10.78 1.16 -22.82
CA ASP A 308 9.97 0.67 -21.72
C ASP A 308 8.49 1.00 -21.94
N ILE A 309 7.63 0.02 -21.68
CA ILE A 309 6.18 0.11 -21.90
C ILE A 309 5.36 -0.19 -20.65
N LEU A 310 6.02 -0.69 -19.60
CA LEU A 310 5.51 -0.79 -18.25
C LEU A 310 6.67 -0.63 -17.27
N ILE A 311 6.62 0.38 -16.42
CA ILE A 311 7.63 0.67 -15.41
C ILE A 311 6.99 0.92 -14.05
N GLU A 312 7.77 0.76 -13.00
CA GLU A 312 7.31 1.01 -11.63
C GLU A 312 8.36 1.73 -10.79
N LYS A 313 7.93 2.36 -9.71
CA LYS A 313 8.80 3.03 -8.75
C LYS A 313 8.11 3.24 -7.41
N ALA A 314 8.86 3.00 -6.32
CA ALA A 314 8.47 3.45 -5.00
C ALA A 314 8.53 4.99 -4.92
N TYR A 315 7.47 5.61 -4.42
CA TYR A 315 7.38 7.06 -4.28
C TYR A 315 6.76 7.43 -2.93
N GLY A 316 7.58 7.94 -2.01
CA GLY A 316 7.19 8.09 -0.61
C GLY A 316 6.87 6.73 0.00
N LEU A 317 5.66 6.59 0.55
CA LEU A 317 5.21 5.36 1.21
C LEU A 317 4.39 4.43 0.30
N GLY A 318 4.21 4.77 -0.98
CA GLY A 318 3.44 3.96 -1.94
C GLY A 318 4.21 3.70 -3.23
N THR A 319 3.50 3.20 -4.23
CA THR A 319 4.08 2.79 -5.52
C THR A 319 3.32 3.42 -6.68
N VAL A 320 4.06 3.85 -7.70
CA VAL A 320 3.50 4.24 -8.99
C VAL A 320 3.95 3.27 -10.07
N THR A 321 2.97 2.74 -10.81
CA THR A 321 3.19 1.92 -12.01
C THR A 321 2.67 2.71 -13.21
N ILE A 322 3.42 2.71 -14.30
CA ILE A 322 3.13 3.50 -15.50
C ILE A 322 3.22 2.58 -16.71
N GLY A 323 2.13 2.49 -17.48
CA GLY A 323 2.01 1.64 -18.65
C GLY A 323 1.53 2.38 -19.89
N THR A 324 1.84 1.82 -21.06
CA THR A 324 1.42 2.33 -22.37
C THR A 324 0.66 1.29 -23.19
N LEU A 325 0.08 0.31 -22.48
CA LEU A 325 -0.47 -0.92 -23.03
C LEU A 325 -1.85 -0.69 -23.65
N THR A 326 -2.10 -1.32 -24.80
CA THR A 326 -3.45 -1.39 -25.39
C THR A 326 -4.30 -2.46 -24.73
N ALA A 327 -5.58 -2.56 -25.13
CA ALA A 327 -6.47 -3.60 -24.65
C ALA A 327 -5.92 -5.01 -24.95
N SER A 328 -5.92 -5.87 -23.92
CA SER A 328 -5.51 -7.28 -24.03
C SER A 328 -6.26 -8.06 -25.11
N ASP A 329 -7.45 -7.60 -25.52
CA ASP A 329 -8.27 -8.19 -26.59
C ASP A 329 -7.60 -8.16 -27.98
N TRP A 330 -6.62 -7.28 -28.17
CA TRP A 330 -5.87 -7.15 -29.43
C TRP A 330 -4.46 -7.73 -29.35
N GLN A 331 -4.18 -8.47 -28.29
CA GLN A 331 -2.89 -9.04 -28.01
C GLN A 331 -2.95 -10.57 -28.10
N SER A 332 -1.79 -11.19 -28.23
CA SER A 332 -1.61 -12.63 -28.38
C SER A 332 -0.36 -13.10 -27.64
N PRO A 333 -0.34 -14.33 -27.10
CA PRO A 333 -1.38 -15.34 -27.24
C PRO A 333 -2.62 -15.09 -26.38
N SER A 334 -3.73 -15.75 -26.74
CA SER A 334 -4.99 -15.72 -26.00
C SER A 334 -5.27 -17.12 -25.47
N PRO A 335 -5.62 -17.28 -24.18
CA PRO A 335 -6.08 -16.26 -23.23
C PRO A 335 -4.99 -15.47 -22.46
N GLU A 336 -3.72 -15.78 -22.66
CA GLU A 336 -2.60 -15.36 -21.82
C GLU A 336 -2.40 -13.85 -21.73
N ALA A 337 -2.57 -13.10 -22.82
CA ALA A 337 -2.43 -11.63 -22.80
C ALA A 337 -3.38 -10.96 -21.80
N GLY A 338 -4.52 -11.59 -21.58
CA GLY A 338 -5.45 -11.11 -20.59
C GLY A 338 -5.21 -11.65 -19.17
N ILE A 339 -4.51 -12.77 -19.04
CA ILE A 339 -3.99 -13.22 -17.74
C ILE A 339 -2.88 -12.27 -17.30
N LEU A 340 -1.97 -11.89 -18.22
CA LEU A 340 -0.96 -10.86 -17.99
C LEU A 340 -1.57 -9.58 -17.44
N PHE A 341 -2.62 -9.06 -18.10
CA PHE A 341 -3.25 -7.82 -17.66
C PHE A 341 -3.83 -7.94 -16.24
N ALA A 342 -4.42 -9.07 -15.88
CA ALA A 342 -4.89 -9.31 -14.52
C ALA A 342 -3.74 -9.49 -13.51
N ASN A 343 -2.62 -10.11 -13.91
CA ASN A 343 -1.43 -10.21 -13.08
C ASN A 343 -0.78 -8.84 -12.82
N ILE A 344 -0.73 -7.95 -13.82
CA ILE A 344 -0.26 -6.56 -13.64
C ILE A 344 -1.13 -5.85 -12.59
N LEU A 345 -2.46 -5.99 -12.68
CA LEU A 345 -3.37 -5.39 -11.70
C LEU A 345 -3.16 -5.94 -10.28
N ALA A 346 -2.95 -7.25 -10.13
CA ALA A 346 -2.66 -7.87 -8.84
C ALA A 346 -1.31 -7.42 -8.27
N HIS A 347 -0.26 -7.38 -9.11
CA HIS A 347 1.06 -6.88 -8.76
C HIS A 347 1.00 -5.46 -8.19
N VAL A 348 0.32 -4.55 -8.89
CA VAL A 348 0.12 -3.16 -8.44
C VAL A 348 -0.52 -3.10 -7.05
N ASN A 349 -1.46 -4.00 -6.74
CA ASN A 349 -2.14 -4.01 -5.45
C ASN A 349 -1.27 -4.58 -4.33
N ASP A 350 -0.50 -5.63 -4.60
CA ASP A 350 0.17 -6.45 -3.59
C ASP A 350 1.57 -5.94 -3.20
N HIS A 351 1.98 -4.74 -3.64
CA HIS A 351 3.26 -4.15 -3.25
C HIS A 351 3.34 -3.90 -1.73
N VAL A 352 3.87 -4.89 -1.02
CA VAL A 352 4.44 -4.70 0.32
C VAL A 352 5.82 -4.09 0.09
N LEU A 353 6.04 -2.87 0.57
CA LEU A 353 7.36 -2.25 0.55
C LEU A 353 8.35 -3.19 1.25
N ALA A 354 9.31 -3.72 0.47
CA ALA A 354 10.48 -4.40 1.00
C ALA A 354 11.54 -3.38 1.46
#